data_AF-A0A2S0URZ5-F1
#
_entry.id   AF-A0A2S0URZ5-F1
#
_cell.length_a   1.000
_cell.length_b   1.000
_cell.length_c   1.000
_cell.angle_alpha   90.00
_cell.angle_beta   90.00
_cell.angle_gamma   90.00
#
_symmetry.space_group_name_H-M   'P 1'
#
loop_
_entity.id
_entity.type
_entity.pdbx_description
1 polymer ?
#
loop_
_entity_poly.entity_id
_entity_poly.type
_entity_poly.pdbx_seq_one_letter_code
_entity_poly.pdbx_strand_id
1 'polypeptide(L)'
;MNPPLSLEYSQARSDPRRVEVIVRAGDCPAQTLWFQSDSLPLRANGDALVCLGLSPAQEVAAPLRIGNPVSQELAAKAPAIRDMLSGWYPGLSRVPLEFRGEPAPREKTGPRGTGLFFSAGVDSAYSLHSAFGTVDLLITLVGADVPVQETARADRLRNSVRTIAAGHGLQSVIIETNLRQISDRMIGWVEYHGAALAAVAHMLDDRIDRVLVPSSADEASWLRPWGTHPGLDPLWGNDRLTIEHHAMIPRFSKIAAILQDPLLMAHLRVCDYADHNCGQCPDCAFMLDALSVLNGFDRAPTYNRQDHRRGRLVVDGYGTRSDMRDMQQAARADPRHAALAAEIDHATLRFERQRRLATVTGFDTLLRRFKRLKRRLRYRKAAMINLR
;
A
#
# COMPACT_ATOMS: atom_id res chain seq x y z
N MET A 1 -26.21 -12.23 12.59
CA MET A 1 -24.94 -11.96 11.86
C MET A 1 -25.15 -10.81 10.89
N ASN A 2 -24.10 -10.15 10.42
CA ASN A 2 -24.27 -9.15 9.35
C ASN A 2 -24.58 -9.87 8.03
N PRO A 3 -25.38 -9.25 7.14
CA PRO A 3 -25.63 -9.83 5.84
C PRO A 3 -24.34 -9.96 5.03
N PRO A 4 -24.24 -10.96 4.15
CA PRO A 4 -23.01 -11.28 3.43
C PRO A 4 -22.51 -10.10 2.61
N LEU A 5 -21.20 -9.89 2.60
CA LEU A 5 -20.52 -9.02 1.66
C LEU A 5 -20.22 -9.85 0.41
N SER A 6 -20.89 -9.54 -0.68
CA SER A 6 -20.77 -10.27 -1.94
C SER A 6 -20.03 -9.42 -2.98
N LEU A 7 -19.03 -10.00 -3.63
CA LEU A 7 -18.29 -9.38 -4.73
C LEU A 7 -18.37 -10.28 -5.95
N GLU A 8 -18.70 -9.70 -7.10
CA GLU A 8 -18.72 -10.38 -8.40
C GLU A 8 -18.38 -9.38 -9.50
N TYR A 9 -17.83 -9.84 -10.63
CA TYR A 9 -17.66 -8.96 -11.79
C TYR A 9 -18.99 -8.71 -12.51
N SER A 10 -19.16 -7.49 -13.02
CA SER A 10 -20.23 -7.17 -13.96
C SER A 10 -20.10 -8.00 -15.24
N GLN A 11 -21.22 -8.53 -15.75
CA GLN A 11 -21.25 -9.32 -16.98
C GLN A 11 -21.06 -8.47 -18.25
N ALA A 12 -21.37 -7.16 -18.17
CA ALA A 12 -21.22 -6.25 -19.29
C ALA A 12 -19.78 -5.73 -19.35
N ARG A 13 -18.99 -6.19 -20.33
CA ARG A 13 -17.63 -5.72 -20.53
C ARG A 13 -17.39 -5.29 -21.97
N SER A 14 -17.34 -3.98 -22.19
CA SER A 14 -17.09 -3.37 -23.50
C SER A 14 -15.62 -3.02 -23.75
N ASP A 15 -14.87 -2.68 -22.70
CA ASP A 15 -13.43 -2.37 -22.78
C ASP A 15 -12.60 -3.46 -22.05
N PRO A 16 -11.67 -4.16 -22.73
CA PRO A 16 -10.79 -5.12 -22.08
C PRO A 16 -9.85 -4.48 -21.04
N ARG A 17 -9.65 -3.17 -21.04
CA ARG A 17 -8.84 -2.46 -20.04
C ARG A 17 -9.64 -2.01 -18.83
N ARG A 18 -10.95 -2.27 -18.80
CA ARG A 18 -11.83 -1.94 -17.68
C ARG A 18 -12.39 -3.21 -17.05
N VAL A 19 -12.43 -3.22 -15.72
CA VAL A 19 -13.20 -4.20 -14.95
C VAL A 19 -14.07 -3.49 -13.93
N GLU A 20 -15.28 -3.99 -13.76
CA GLU A 20 -16.25 -3.48 -12.78
C GLU A 20 -16.67 -4.62 -11.87
N VAL A 21 -16.58 -4.37 -10.57
CA VAL A 21 -16.92 -5.27 -9.48
C VAL A 21 -18.18 -4.73 -8.81
N ILE A 22 -19.21 -5.55 -8.81
CA ILE A 22 -20.48 -5.31 -8.13
C ILE A 22 -20.28 -5.73 -6.67
N VAL A 23 -20.35 -4.76 -5.77
CA VAL A 23 -20.20 -4.96 -4.32
C VAL A 23 -21.57 -4.85 -3.66
N ARG A 24 -22.06 -5.95 -3.07
CA ARG A 24 -23.37 -6.02 -2.42
C ARG A 24 -23.22 -6.34 -0.93
N ALA A 25 -23.98 -5.63 -0.10
CA ALA A 25 -24.07 -5.85 1.34
C ALA A 25 -25.47 -6.38 1.67
N GLY A 26 -25.68 -7.71 1.57
CA GLY A 26 -27.04 -8.28 1.56
C GLY A 26 -27.88 -7.72 0.42
N ASP A 27 -29.12 -7.33 0.73
CA ASP A 27 -30.11 -6.80 -0.22
C ASP A 27 -29.97 -5.28 -0.48
N CYS A 28 -28.86 -4.66 -0.06
CA CYS A 28 -28.54 -3.28 -0.41
C CYS A 28 -28.45 -3.08 -1.94
N PRO A 29 -28.68 -1.84 -2.43
CA PRO A 29 -28.27 -1.47 -3.77
C PRO A 29 -26.78 -1.75 -3.95
N ALA A 30 -26.44 -2.38 -5.06
CA ALA A 30 -25.04 -2.65 -5.37
C ALA A 30 -24.27 -1.35 -5.52
N GLN A 31 -23.03 -1.34 -5.03
CA GLN A 31 -22.04 -0.33 -5.37
C GLN A 31 -21.13 -0.88 -6.45
N THR A 32 -20.69 -0.01 -7.37
CA THR A 32 -19.81 -0.40 -8.47
C THR A 32 -18.39 0.09 -8.18
N LEU A 33 -17.52 -0.86 -7.86
CA LEU A 33 -16.07 -0.67 -7.80
C LEU A 33 -15.51 -0.87 -9.20
N TRP A 34 -14.69 0.04 -9.71
CA TRP A 34 -14.08 -0.10 -11.03
C TRP A 34 -12.57 0.06 -10.99
N PHE A 35 -11.91 -0.61 -11.94
CA PHE A 35 -10.50 -0.42 -12.26
C PHE A 35 -10.38 -0.20 -13.76
N GLN A 36 -9.64 0.83 -14.15
CA GLN A 36 -9.38 1.19 -15.54
C GLN A 36 -7.87 1.25 -15.76
N SER A 37 -7.39 0.48 -16.71
CA SER A 37 -6.03 0.53 -17.20
C SER A 37 -5.92 1.45 -18.41
N ASP A 38 -4.81 2.18 -18.51
CA ASP A 38 -4.54 3.04 -19.66
C ASP A 38 -4.06 2.26 -20.89
N SER A 39 -3.36 1.14 -20.69
CA SER A 39 -2.59 0.47 -21.74
C SER A 39 -2.77 -1.06 -21.79
N LEU A 40 -3.00 -1.71 -20.65
CA LEU A 40 -3.06 -3.18 -20.54
C LEU A 40 -4.47 -3.71 -20.29
N PRO A 41 -4.86 -4.87 -20.86
CA PRO A 41 -6.12 -5.52 -20.49
C PRO A 41 -6.09 -5.98 -19.02
N LEU A 42 -7.24 -5.93 -18.35
CA LEU A 42 -7.41 -6.35 -16.95
C LEU A 42 -8.24 -7.62 -16.87
N ARG A 43 -7.86 -8.62 -16.08
CA ARG A 43 -8.66 -9.85 -15.95
C ARG A 43 -9.76 -9.71 -14.90
N ALA A 44 -10.92 -10.31 -15.21
CA ALA A 44 -12.00 -10.53 -14.26
C ALA A 44 -11.69 -11.79 -13.42
N ASN A 45 -10.80 -11.64 -12.45
CA ASN A 45 -10.18 -12.70 -11.68
C ASN A 45 -10.81 -12.83 -10.27
N GLY A 46 -11.34 -14.01 -9.90
CA GLY A 46 -11.92 -14.25 -8.57
C GLY A 46 -10.93 -14.10 -7.41
N ASP A 47 -9.64 -14.34 -7.62
CA ASP A 47 -8.57 -14.11 -6.63
C ASP A 47 -8.46 -12.63 -6.29
N ALA A 48 -8.61 -11.74 -7.29
CA ALA A 48 -8.65 -10.31 -7.06
C ALA A 48 -9.85 -9.93 -6.17
N LEU A 49 -11.00 -10.61 -6.32
CA LEU A 49 -12.17 -10.37 -5.46
C LEU A 49 -11.96 -10.87 -4.03
N VAL A 50 -11.23 -11.98 -3.83
CA VAL A 50 -10.82 -12.43 -2.49
C VAL A 50 -9.94 -11.37 -1.82
N CYS A 51 -8.92 -10.87 -2.53
CA CYS A 51 -8.07 -9.78 -2.05
C CYS A 51 -8.90 -8.54 -1.69
N LEU A 52 -9.81 -8.11 -2.56
CA LEU A 52 -10.64 -6.93 -2.32
C LEU A 52 -11.63 -7.12 -1.16
N GLY A 53 -12.17 -8.32 -0.95
CA GLY A 53 -13.29 -8.58 -0.06
C GLY A 53 -12.94 -9.08 1.34
N LEU A 54 -11.82 -9.80 1.52
CA LEU A 54 -11.52 -10.51 2.77
C LEU A 54 -11.40 -9.57 3.97
N SER A 55 -10.47 -8.61 3.94
CA SER A 55 -10.28 -7.71 5.08
C SER A 55 -11.53 -6.85 5.37
N PRO A 56 -12.22 -6.25 4.37
CA PRO A 56 -13.50 -5.58 4.61
C PRO A 56 -14.56 -6.47 5.26
N ALA A 57 -14.74 -7.71 4.80
CA ALA A 57 -15.70 -8.66 5.36
C ALA A 57 -15.41 -8.96 6.85
N GLN A 58 -14.14 -9.18 7.19
CA GLN A 58 -13.71 -9.38 8.58
C GLN A 58 -13.96 -8.14 9.46
N GLU A 59 -13.75 -6.94 8.92
CA GLU A 59 -14.01 -5.71 9.66
C GLU A 59 -15.50 -5.54 9.95
N VAL A 60 -16.33 -5.65 8.92
CA VAL A 60 -17.78 -5.49 9.06
C VAL A 60 -18.45 -6.74 9.63
N ALA A 61 -17.70 -7.80 9.96
CA ALA A 61 -18.22 -9.05 10.53
C ALA A 61 -19.34 -9.69 9.70
N ALA A 62 -19.14 -9.74 8.39
CA ALA A 62 -20.05 -10.36 7.42
C ALA A 62 -19.38 -11.56 6.74
N PRO A 63 -20.11 -12.65 6.43
CA PRO A 63 -19.62 -13.68 5.51
C PRO A 63 -19.16 -13.05 4.19
N LEU A 64 -18.06 -13.56 3.62
CA LEU A 64 -17.58 -13.14 2.31
C LEU A 64 -18.11 -14.11 1.25
N ARG A 65 -18.78 -13.58 0.22
CA ARG A 65 -19.22 -14.32 -0.96
C ARG A 65 -18.50 -13.82 -2.21
N ILE A 66 -17.88 -14.73 -2.96
CA ILE A 66 -17.21 -14.40 -4.23
C ILE A 66 -17.97 -15.08 -5.37
N GLY A 67 -18.51 -14.27 -6.29
CA GLY A 67 -19.32 -14.73 -7.42
C GLY A 67 -18.52 -15.28 -8.61
N ASN A 68 -17.21 -15.48 -8.45
CA ASN A 68 -16.28 -15.95 -9.47
C ASN A 68 -15.42 -17.12 -8.94
N PRO A 69 -14.98 -18.05 -9.80
CA PRO A 69 -14.02 -19.08 -9.40
C PRO A 69 -12.71 -18.48 -8.87
N VAL A 70 -12.17 -19.11 -7.83
CA VAL A 70 -10.91 -18.73 -7.16
C VAL A 70 -9.87 -19.82 -7.42
N SER A 71 -8.58 -19.47 -7.46
CA SER A 71 -7.51 -20.45 -7.53
C SER A 71 -7.54 -21.38 -6.32
N GLN A 72 -7.21 -22.64 -6.55
CA GLN A 72 -7.07 -23.62 -5.48
C GLN A 72 -6.08 -23.15 -4.40
N GLU A 73 -4.95 -22.57 -4.80
CA GLU A 73 -3.91 -22.15 -3.86
C GLU A 73 -4.35 -20.96 -3.00
N LEU A 74 -4.94 -19.91 -3.59
CA LEU A 74 -5.40 -18.77 -2.80
C LEU A 74 -6.61 -19.15 -1.92
N ALA A 75 -7.52 -20.00 -2.42
CA ALA A 75 -8.62 -20.53 -1.61
C ALA A 75 -8.10 -21.29 -0.38
N ALA A 76 -7.04 -22.10 -0.53
CA ALA A 76 -6.39 -22.82 0.57
C ALA A 76 -5.66 -21.88 1.55
N LYS A 77 -5.07 -20.77 1.07
CA LYS A 77 -4.37 -19.78 1.92
C LYS A 77 -5.30 -18.76 2.59
N ALA A 78 -6.48 -18.51 2.04
CA ALA A 78 -7.40 -17.49 2.54
C ALA A 78 -7.79 -17.63 4.04
N PRO A 79 -8.01 -18.85 4.59
CA PRO A 79 -8.18 -19.03 6.04
C PRO A 79 -6.98 -18.58 6.86
N ALA A 80 -5.75 -18.86 6.41
CA ALA A 80 -4.53 -18.44 7.11
C ALA A 80 -4.37 -16.91 7.09
N ILE A 81 -4.67 -16.27 5.96
CA ILE A 81 -4.70 -14.80 5.84
C ILE A 81 -5.71 -14.21 6.83
N ARG A 82 -6.95 -14.73 6.82
CA ARG A 82 -8.01 -14.31 7.74
C ARG A 82 -7.55 -14.40 9.20
N ASP A 83 -6.94 -15.53 9.57
CA ASP A 83 -6.55 -15.80 10.95
C ASP A 83 -5.34 -14.95 11.38
N MET A 84 -4.39 -14.71 10.48
CA MET A 84 -3.29 -13.76 10.67
C MET A 84 -3.80 -12.34 10.92
N LEU A 85 -4.68 -11.83 10.04
CA LEU A 85 -5.28 -10.51 10.19
C LEU A 85 -6.11 -10.37 11.48
N SER A 86 -6.86 -11.41 11.87
CA SER A 86 -7.59 -11.44 13.14
C SER A 86 -6.66 -11.46 14.37
N GLY A 87 -5.48 -12.06 14.26
CA GLY A 87 -4.45 -12.01 15.31
C GLY A 87 -3.80 -10.63 15.42
N TRP A 88 -3.58 -9.96 14.29
CA TRP A 88 -2.94 -8.65 14.21
C TRP A 88 -3.83 -7.48 14.64
N TYR A 89 -5.12 -7.55 14.31
CA TYR A 89 -6.06 -6.45 14.53
C TYR A 89 -7.14 -6.84 15.54
N PRO A 90 -7.01 -6.45 16.82
CA PRO A 90 -8.00 -6.77 17.84
C PRO A 90 -9.42 -6.38 17.43
N GLY A 91 -10.31 -7.37 17.43
CA GLY A 91 -11.71 -7.21 17.07
C GLY A 91 -12.05 -7.46 15.61
N LEU A 92 -11.09 -7.75 14.72
CA LEU A 92 -11.39 -8.28 13.37
C LEU A 92 -12.07 -9.65 13.52
N SER A 93 -13.20 -9.87 12.84
CA SER A 93 -13.93 -11.13 12.93
C SER A 93 -13.32 -12.20 12.02
N ARG A 94 -13.34 -13.45 12.48
CA ARG A 94 -13.24 -14.61 11.58
C ARG A 94 -14.60 -14.79 10.92
N VAL A 95 -14.64 -14.76 9.60
CA VAL A 95 -15.88 -14.84 8.82
C VAL A 95 -15.85 -16.07 7.90
N PRO A 96 -17.02 -16.66 7.58
CA PRO A 96 -17.13 -17.68 6.53
C PRO A 96 -16.68 -17.12 5.18
N LEU A 97 -16.06 -17.99 4.38
CA LEU A 97 -15.67 -17.71 3.00
C LEU A 97 -16.46 -18.64 2.08
N GLU A 98 -17.19 -18.06 1.14
CA GLU A 98 -18.07 -18.77 0.21
C GLU A 98 -17.65 -18.40 -1.22
N PHE A 99 -17.21 -19.38 -2.00
CA PHE A 99 -16.76 -19.19 -3.38
C PHE A 99 -17.75 -19.82 -4.36
N ARG A 100 -17.92 -19.20 -5.53
CA ARG A 100 -18.72 -19.77 -6.60
C ARG A 100 -17.92 -20.84 -7.34
N GLY A 101 -18.42 -22.07 -7.30
CA GLY A 101 -17.79 -23.22 -7.93
C GLY A 101 -16.60 -23.73 -7.11
N GLU A 102 -16.09 -24.90 -7.52
CA GLU A 102 -14.92 -25.49 -6.87
C GLU A 102 -13.64 -24.71 -7.24
N PRO A 103 -12.77 -24.41 -6.27
CA PRO A 103 -11.46 -23.86 -6.57
C PRO A 103 -10.65 -24.81 -7.48
N ALA A 104 -9.99 -24.23 -8.48
CA ALA A 104 -9.23 -24.99 -9.47
C ALA A 104 -7.79 -24.46 -9.57
N PRO A 105 -6.80 -25.31 -9.94
CA PRO A 105 -5.48 -24.84 -10.32
C PRO A 105 -5.57 -23.82 -11.45
N ARG A 106 -4.62 -22.90 -11.52
CA ARG A 106 -4.50 -22.02 -12.66
C ARG A 106 -3.34 -22.47 -13.54
N GLU A 107 -3.69 -22.83 -14.76
CA GLU A 107 -2.70 -23.17 -15.78
C GLU A 107 -1.73 -22.02 -15.96
N LYS A 108 -0.42 -22.24 -16.02
CA LYS A 108 0.53 -21.18 -16.38
C LYS A 108 0.42 -20.89 -17.87
N THR A 109 0.19 -19.63 -18.24
CA THR A 109 0.33 -19.20 -19.64
C THR A 109 1.80 -18.91 -19.94
N GLY A 110 2.15 -18.60 -21.19
CA GLY A 110 3.53 -18.38 -21.66
C GLY A 110 4.33 -17.31 -20.89
N PRO A 111 5.51 -16.91 -21.37
CA PRO A 111 6.42 -16.05 -20.62
C PRO A 111 5.74 -14.75 -20.14
N ARG A 112 5.90 -14.43 -18.86
CA ARG A 112 5.41 -13.23 -18.18
C ARG A 112 6.59 -12.51 -17.51
N GLY A 113 6.41 -11.22 -17.19
CA GLY A 113 7.46 -10.40 -16.59
C GLY A 113 7.30 -10.17 -15.09
N THR A 114 8.22 -9.41 -14.53
CA THR A 114 8.16 -8.91 -13.15
C THR A 114 7.56 -7.51 -13.13
N GLY A 115 6.44 -7.36 -12.42
CA GLY A 115 5.85 -6.06 -12.10
C GLY A 115 6.49 -5.42 -10.87
N LEU A 116 6.49 -4.09 -10.80
CA LEU A 116 6.85 -3.32 -9.60
C LEU A 116 5.76 -2.29 -9.32
N PHE A 117 5.16 -2.33 -8.13
CA PHE A 117 4.31 -1.24 -7.70
C PHE A 117 5.15 0.02 -7.51
N PHE A 118 4.79 1.08 -8.23
CA PHE A 118 5.62 2.25 -8.36
C PHE A 118 4.82 3.53 -8.14
N SER A 119 5.19 4.29 -7.10
CA SER A 119 4.54 5.54 -6.73
C SER A 119 5.46 6.75 -6.88
N ALA A 120 6.68 6.58 -7.42
CA ALA A 120 7.73 7.60 -7.44
C ALA A 120 8.14 8.13 -6.05
N GLY A 121 7.81 7.43 -4.97
CA GLY A 121 8.36 7.68 -3.64
C GLY A 121 9.68 6.92 -3.40
N VAL A 122 10.35 7.20 -2.28
CA VAL A 122 11.66 6.61 -1.91
C VAL A 122 11.64 5.09 -1.98
N ASP A 123 10.61 4.44 -1.42
CA ASP A 123 10.56 2.98 -1.35
C ASP A 123 10.45 2.33 -2.74
N SER A 124 9.55 2.86 -3.59
CA SER A 124 9.41 2.37 -4.95
C SER A 124 10.60 2.70 -5.85
N ALA A 125 11.20 3.88 -5.66
CA ALA A 125 12.41 4.29 -6.38
C ALA A 125 13.59 3.39 -6.02
N TYR A 126 13.77 3.08 -4.75
CA TYR A 126 14.80 2.15 -4.31
C TYR A 126 14.55 0.74 -4.84
N SER A 127 13.30 0.27 -4.79
CA SER A 127 12.98 -1.05 -5.33
C SER A 127 13.28 -1.16 -6.82
N LEU A 128 13.00 -0.10 -7.59
CA LEU A 128 13.41 -0.04 -9.00
C LEU A 128 14.93 -0.05 -9.15
N HIS A 129 15.64 0.78 -8.39
CA HIS A 129 17.10 0.84 -8.41
C HIS A 129 17.74 -0.52 -8.11
N SER A 130 17.32 -1.20 -7.04
CA SER A 130 17.94 -2.44 -6.58
C SER A 130 17.53 -3.66 -7.43
N ALA A 131 16.35 -3.64 -8.04
CA ALA A 131 15.85 -4.71 -8.90
C ALA A 131 15.98 -4.38 -10.40
N PHE A 132 16.76 -3.35 -10.76
CA PHE A 132 16.95 -2.95 -12.14
C PHE A 132 17.50 -4.11 -12.98
N GLY A 133 17.00 -4.27 -14.21
CA GLY A 133 17.31 -5.42 -15.07
C GLY A 133 16.49 -6.68 -14.78
N THR A 134 15.71 -6.71 -13.69
CA THR A 134 14.76 -7.80 -13.39
C THR A 134 13.30 -7.39 -13.49
N VAL A 135 13.02 -6.09 -13.44
CA VAL A 135 11.67 -5.50 -13.55
C VAL A 135 11.35 -5.21 -15.02
N ASP A 136 10.14 -5.56 -15.46
CA ASP A 136 9.66 -5.33 -16.83
C ASP A 136 8.55 -4.27 -16.90
N LEU A 137 7.77 -4.12 -15.83
CA LEU A 137 6.56 -3.29 -15.80
C LEU A 137 6.44 -2.48 -14.50
N LEU A 138 6.35 -1.16 -14.61
CA LEU A 138 5.94 -0.29 -13.50
C LEU A 138 4.40 -0.22 -13.42
N ILE A 139 3.85 -0.45 -12.23
CA ILE A 139 2.40 -0.46 -11.98
C ILE A 139 2.07 0.68 -11.01
N THR A 140 1.30 1.67 -11.44
CA THR A 140 0.93 2.83 -10.61
C THR A 140 -0.58 2.90 -10.45
N LEU A 141 -1.04 3.12 -9.22
CA LEU A 141 -2.45 3.33 -8.91
C LEU A 141 -2.78 4.82 -8.75
N VAL A 142 -3.82 5.28 -9.45
CA VAL A 142 -4.51 6.54 -9.19
C VAL A 142 -5.89 6.22 -8.61
N GLY A 143 -6.27 6.87 -7.52
CA GLY A 143 -7.43 6.52 -6.69
C GLY A 143 -7.08 5.75 -5.41
N ALA A 144 -5.77 5.55 -5.16
CA ALA A 144 -5.21 5.06 -3.91
C ALA A 144 -4.67 6.23 -3.06
N ASP A 145 -3.39 6.56 -3.22
CA ASP A 145 -2.76 7.67 -2.48
C ASP A 145 -3.09 9.04 -3.10
N VAL A 146 -3.27 9.09 -4.43
CA VAL A 146 -3.70 10.28 -5.16
C VAL A 146 -5.15 10.08 -5.61
N PRO A 147 -6.14 10.85 -5.13
CA PRO A 147 -7.52 10.74 -5.58
C PRO A 147 -7.68 11.02 -7.08
N VAL A 148 -8.60 10.30 -7.75
CA VAL A 148 -8.89 10.50 -9.18
C VAL A 148 -9.41 11.92 -9.47
N GLN A 149 -10.03 12.56 -8.48
CA GLN A 149 -10.57 13.92 -8.57
C GLN A 149 -9.48 14.99 -8.56
N GLU A 150 -8.29 14.69 -8.03
CA GLU A 150 -7.14 15.61 -8.02
C GLU A 150 -6.38 15.52 -9.35
N THR A 151 -7.04 15.94 -10.43
CA THR A 151 -6.56 15.74 -11.82
C THR A 151 -5.12 16.21 -12.03
N ALA A 152 -4.76 17.41 -11.54
CA ALA A 152 -3.42 17.94 -11.67
C ALA A 152 -2.35 17.07 -10.97
N ARG A 153 -2.65 16.55 -9.77
CA ARG A 153 -1.75 15.66 -9.02
C ARG A 153 -1.59 14.33 -9.72
N ALA A 154 -2.70 13.78 -10.19
CA ALA A 154 -2.73 12.54 -10.93
C ALA A 154 -1.96 12.66 -12.25
N ASP A 155 -2.11 13.76 -13.00
CA ASP A 155 -1.40 13.98 -14.27
C ASP A 155 0.10 14.12 -14.08
N ARG A 156 0.55 14.82 -13.03
CA ARG A 156 1.97 14.87 -12.67
C ARG A 156 2.51 13.49 -12.32
N LEU A 157 1.78 12.71 -11.53
CA LEU A 157 2.19 11.33 -11.20
C LEU A 157 2.32 10.49 -12.48
N ARG A 158 1.32 10.52 -13.37
CA ARG A 158 1.35 9.83 -14.66
C ARG A 158 2.58 10.23 -15.48
N ASN A 159 2.83 11.53 -15.61
CA ASN A 159 3.95 12.05 -16.40
C ASN A 159 5.31 11.67 -15.80
N SER A 160 5.48 11.78 -14.48
CA SER A 160 6.70 11.37 -13.79
C SER A 160 6.99 9.88 -13.97
N VAL A 161 5.98 9.02 -13.76
CA VAL A 161 6.14 7.57 -13.93
C VAL A 161 6.48 7.20 -15.37
N ARG A 162 5.81 7.80 -16.35
CA ARG A 162 6.10 7.56 -17.78
C ARG A 162 7.51 8.02 -18.15
N THR A 163 7.96 9.14 -17.62
CA THR A 163 9.31 9.66 -17.87
C THR A 163 10.38 8.75 -17.25
N ILE A 164 10.17 8.33 -16.00
CA ILE A 164 11.04 7.35 -15.32
C ILE A 164 11.09 6.03 -16.10
N ALA A 165 9.92 5.48 -16.47
CA ALA A 165 9.82 4.22 -17.19
C ALA A 165 10.56 4.30 -18.54
N ALA A 166 10.30 5.34 -19.34
CA ALA A 166 10.95 5.55 -20.62
C ALA A 166 12.47 5.68 -20.49
N GLY A 167 12.96 6.46 -19.52
CA GLY A 167 14.41 6.62 -19.30
C GLY A 167 15.12 5.37 -18.79
N HIS A 168 14.38 4.42 -18.22
CA HIS A 168 14.88 3.11 -17.79
C HIS A 168 14.61 1.98 -18.80
N GLY A 169 13.97 2.28 -19.94
CA GLY A 169 13.61 1.27 -20.94
C GLY A 169 12.50 0.30 -20.48
N LEU A 170 11.64 0.73 -19.55
CA LEU A 170 10.57 -0.08 -18.95
C LEU A 170 9.20 0.26 -19.54
N GLN A 171 8.28 -0.71 -19.47
CA GLN A 171 6.86 -0.42 -19.66
C GLN A 171 6.27 0.16 -18.37
N SER A 172 5.22 0.96 -18.50
CA SER A 172 4.42 1.42 -17.35
C SER A 172 2.93 1.25 -17.64
N VAL A 173 2.16 0.87 -16.63
CA VAL A 173 0.70 0.86 -16.67
C VAL A 173 0.15 1.72 -15.54
N ILE A 174 -0.79 2.60 -15.88
CA ILE A 174 -1.54 3.38 -14.89
C ILE A 174 -2.91 2.74 -14.70
N ILE A 175 -3.22 2.39 -13.45
CA ILE A 175 -4.51 1.85 -13.04
C ILE A 175 -5.27 2.91 -12.25
N GLU A 176 -6.38 3.38 -12.81
CA GLU A 176 -7.31 4.27 -12.12
C GLU A 176 -8.40 3.46 -11.41
N THR A 177 -8.84 3.90 -10.24
CA THR A 177 -9.90 3.23 -9.49
C THR A 177 -10.68 4.16 -8.58
N ASN A 178 -11.95 3.84 -8.30
CA ASN A 178 -12.73 4.46 -7.22
C ASN A 178 -12.67 3.68 -5.89
N LEU A 179 -11.75 2.73 -5.73
CA LEU A 179 -11.66 1.82 -4.58
C LEU A 179 -11.94 2.48 -3.23
N ARG A 180 -11.25 3.58 -2.94
CA ARG A 180 -11.33 4.26 -1.64
C ARG A 180 -12.69 4.89 -1.36
N GLN A 181 -13.47 5.23 -2.39
CA GLN A 181 -14.84 5.73 -2.21
C GLN A 181 -15.76 4.65 -1.60
N ILE A 182 -15.44 3.38 -1.84
CA ILE A 182 -16.21 2.23 -1.36
C ILE A 182 -15.57 1.67 -0.09
N SER A 183 -14.26 1.38 -0.10
CA SER A 183 -13.56 0.68 0.97
C SER A 183 -13.44 1.49 2.26
N ASP A 184 -13.24 2.82 2.21
CA ASP A 184 -12.93 3.63 3.40
C ASP A 184 -14.11 3.67 4.41
N ARG A 185 -15.33 3.40 3.93
CA ARG A 185 -16.52 3.24 4.78
C ARG A 185 -16.51 1.93 5.58
N MET A 186 -15.83 0.90 5.07
CA MET A 186 -15.76 -0.46 5.61
C MET A 186 -14.47 -0.72 6.40
N ILE A 187 -13.30 -0.34 5.86
CA ILE A 187 -11.99 -0.66 6.43
C ILE A 187 -11.06 0.57 6.39
N GLY A 188 -9.98 0.59 7.16
CA GLY A 188 -8.96 1.63 7.06
C GLY A 188 -7.91 1.30 6.00
N TRP A 189 -7.34 2.33 5.36
CA TRP A 189 -6.36 2.14 4.29
C TRP A 189 -5.08 1.45 4.77
N VAL A 190 -4.61 1.79 5.99
CA VAL A 190 -3.43 1.16 6.60
C VAL A 190 -3.58 -0.36 6.72
N GLU A 191 -4.78 -0.86 7.01
CA GLU A 191 -5.03 -2.31 7.13
C GLU A 191 -5.32 -3.00 5.78
N TYR A 192 -5.56 -2.24 4.70
CA TYR A 192 -6.18 -2.76 3.47
C TYR A 192 -5.31 -2.61 2.21
N HIS A 193 -4.38 -1.65 2.17
CA HIS A 193 -3.67 -1.31 0.92
C HIS A 193 -2.94 -2.49 0.28
N GLY A 194 -2.27 -3.38 1.03
CA GLY A 194 -1.58 -4.53 0.44
C GLY A 194 -2.54 -5.52 -0.26
N ALA A 195 -3.73 -5.73 0.30
CA ALA A 195 -4.79 -6.49 -0.36
C ALA A 195 -5.29 -5.80 -1.65
N ALA A 196 -5.39 -4.47 -1.66
CA ALA A 196 -5.73 -3.72 -2.86
C ALA A 196 -4.66 -3.84 -3.97
N LEU A 197 -3.38 -3.78 -3.59
CA LEU A 197 -2.26 -4.01 -4.51
C LEU A 197 -2.28 -5.45 -5.06
N ALA A 198 -2.46 -6.44 -4.19
CA ALA A 198 -2.59 -7.84 -4.62
C ALA A 198 -3.74 -8.05 -5.61
N ALA A 199 -4.88 -7.39 -5.41
CA ALA A 199 -5.99 -7.45 -6.35
C ALA A 199 -5.63 -6.91 -7.75
N VAL A 200 -4.92 -5.77 -7.82
CA VAL A 200 -4.43 -5.22 -9.09
C VAL A 200 -3.43 -6.15 -9.76
N ALA A 201 -2.53 -6.76 -8.99
CA ALA A 201 -1.58 -7.73 -9.53
C ALA A 201 -2.30 -8.94 -10.14
N HIS A 202 -3.32 -9.47 -9.46
CA HIS A 202 -4.20 -10.54 -9.98
C HIS A 202 -4.99 -10.15 -11.22
N MET A 203 -5.33 -8.87 -11.39
CA MET A 203 -5.94 -8.37 -12.64
C MET A 203 -4.94 -8.27 -13.79
N LEU A 204 -3.63 -8.27 -13.51
CA LEU A 204 -2.54 -8.17 -14.48
C LEU A 204 -1.78 -9.50 -14.67
N ASP A 205 -2.25 -10.61 -14.09
CA ASP A 205 -1.54 -11.92 -14.06
C ASP A 205 -1.43 -12.65 -15.42
N ASP A 206 -1.91 -12.03 -16.51
CA ASP A 206 -1.58 -12.40 -17.90
C ASP A 206 -0.26 -11.79 -18.38
N ARG A 207 0.18 -10.70 -17.75
CA ARG A 207 1.38 -9.93 -18.11
C ARG A 207 2.52 -10.13 -17.14
N ILE A 208 2.21 -10.43 -15.89
CA ILE A 208 3.19 -10.64 -14.82
C ILE A 208 3.00 -11.99 -14.12
N ASP A 209 4.10 -12.63 -13.71
CA ASP A 209 4.10 -13.81 -12.82
C ASP A 209 4.75 -13.54 -11.47
N ARG A 210 5.41 -12.39 -11.32
CA ARG A 210 5.96 -11.87 -10.09
C ARG A 210 5.63 -10.39 -9.98
N VAL A 211 5.31 -9.92 -8.77
CA VAL A 211 5.18 -8.49 -8.48
C VAL A 211 5.92 -8.14 -7.21
N LEU A 212 6.68 -7.04 -7.27
CA LEU A 212 7.38 -6.48 -6.13
C LEU A 212 6.51 -5.40 -5.48
N VAL A 213 6.25 -5.55 -4.18
CA VAL A 213 5.62 -4.54 -3.32
C VAL A 213 6.74 -3.85 -2.53
N PRO A 214 7.04 -2.57 -2.80
CA PRO A 214 8.08 -1.85 -2.06
C PRO A 214 7.74 -1.78 -0.57
N SER A 215 8.67 -2.20 0.28
CA SER A 215 8.52 -2.08 1.72
C SER A 215 8.68 -0.63 2.16
N SER A 216 7.76 -0.12 2.99
CA SER A 216 7.90 1.18 3.65
C SER A 216 8.63 1.11 5.00
N ALA A 217 9.20 -0.04 5.35
CA ALA A 217 9.94 -0.20 6.59
C ALA A 217 11.09 -1.20 6.48
N ASP A 218 11.90 -1.26 7.52
CA ASP A 218 12.98 -2.22 7.71
C ASP A 218 12.55 -3.42 8.58
N GLU A 219 13.48 -4.33 8.86
CA GLU A 219 13.20 -5.51 9.69
C GLU A 219 12.78 -5.16 11.12
N ALA A 220 13.16 -3.98 11.64
CA ALA A 220 12.74 -3.53 12.97
C ALA A 220 11.22 -3.26 13.05
N SER A 221 10.56 -3.17 11.91
CA SER A 221 9.11 -2.99 11.79
C SER A 221 8.36 -4.30 11.52
N TRP A 222 9.01 -5.47 11.58
CA TRP A 222 8.38 -6.77 11.37
C TRP A 222 7.17 -7.02 12.29
N LEU A 223 7.12 -6.44 13.48
CA LEU A 223 5.98 -6.62 14.38
C LEU A 223 4.82 -5.66 14.09
N ARG A 224 4.91 -4.82 13.05
CA ARG A 224 3.86 -3.87 12.68
C ARG A 224 2.84 -4.53 11.77
N PRO A 225 1.56 -4.57 12.17
CA PRO A 225 0.52 -5.07 11.30
C PRO A 225 0.14 -3.96 10.31
N TRP A 226 0.87 -3.87 9.21
CA TRP A 226 0.50 -3.07 8.06
C TRP A 226 -0.21 -3.94 7.01
N GLY A 227 -1.01 -3.31 6.17
CA GLY A 227 -1.74 -3.97 5.08
C GLY A 227 -0.80 -4.62 4.06
N THR A 228 0.39 -4.04 3.86
CA THR A 228 1.56 -4.71 3.28
C THR A 228 2.47 -5.21 4.39
N HIS A 229 2.90 -6.47 4.31
CA HIS A 229 3.79 -7.06 5.31
C HIS A 229 4.51 -8.28 4.72
N PRO A 230 5.80 -8.52 5.04
CA PRO A 230 6.57 -9.65 4.49
C PRO A 230 5.96 -11.03 4.75
N GLY A 231 5.30 -11.23 5.89
CA GLY A 231 4.55 -12.44 6.20
C GLY A 231 3.13 -12.52 5.60
N LEU A 232 2.59 -11.43 5.06
CA LEU A 232 1.23 -11.36 4.51
C LEU A 232 1.22 -11.31 2.98
N ASP A 233 2.09 -10.50 2.38
CA ASP A 233 2.10 -10.25 0.93
C ASP A 233 2.23 -11.53 0.11
N PRO A 234 3.15 -12.48 0.45
CA PRO A 234 3.26 -13.75 -0.27
C PRO A 234 2.01 -14.63 -0.18
N LEU A 235 1.21 -14.49 0.89
CA LEU A 235 0.00 -15.28 1.06
C LEU A 235 -1.09 -14.90 0.06
N TRP A 236 -1.08 -13.66 -0.45
CA TRP A 236 -2.03 -13.22 -1.46
C TRP A 236 -1.75 -13.78 -2.86
N GLY A 237 -0.56 -14.34 -3.11
CA GLY A 237 -0.21 -14.94 -4.41
C GLY A 237 -0.92 -16.28 -4.67
N ASN A 238 -0.62 -16.89 -5.82
CA ASN A 238 -1.06 -18.22 -6.21
C ASN A 238 0.01 -18.90 -7.11
N ASP A 239 -0.36 -20.01 -7.72
CA ASP A 239 0.47 -20.82 -8.62
C ASP A 239 0.94 -20.10 -9.90
N ARG A 240 0.26 -19.02 -10.28
CA ARG A 240 0.58 -18.18 -11.44
C ARG A 240 1.27 -16.86 -11.11
N LEU A 241 1.06 -16.33 -9.92
CA LEU A 241 1.47 -15.00 -9.50
C LEU A 241 2.11 -15.04 -8.11
N THR A 242 3.40 -14.74 -8.06
CA THR A 242 4.15 -14.50 -6.82
C THR A 242 4.04 -13.02 -6.43
N ILE A 243 3.66 -12.75 -5.19
CA ILE A 243 3.64 -11.40 -4.63
C ILE A 243 4.76 -11.32 -3.59
N GLU A 244 5.71 -10.43 -3.81
CA GLU A 244 6.90 -10.32 -2.99
C GLU A 244 6.96 -9.00 -2.25
N HIS A 245 7.18 -9.06 -0.93
CA HIS A 245 7.49 -7.89 -0.13
C HIS A 245 8.98 -7.56 -0.29
N HIS A 246 9.28 -6.46 -0.95
CA HIS A 246 10.62 -6.18 -1.45
C HIS A 246 11.34 -5.08 -0.66
N ALA A 247 12.65 -5.24 -0.49
CA ALA A 247 13.55 -4.22 0.06
C ALA A 247 13.21 -3.71 1.47
N MET A 248 13.21 -4.62 2.46
CA MET A 248 13.08 -4.31 3.88
C MET A 248 14.34 -3.71 4.50
N ILE A 249 14.81 -2.58 3.97
CA ILE A 249 15.99 -1.88 4.51
C ILE A 249 15.63 -0.47 5.00
N PRO A 250 16.46 0.15 5.86
CA PRO A 250 16.18 1.47 6.43
C PRO A 250 16.00 2.56 5.38
N ARG A 251 15.06 3.49 5.62
CA ARG A 251 14.71 4.56 4.68
C ARG A 251 15.90 5.46 4.31
N PHE A 252 16.78 5.77 5.26
CA PHE A 252 17.99 6.56 5.01
C PHE A 252 18.94 5.86 4.01
N SER A 253 19.13 4.55 4.18
CA SER A 253 19.95 3.71 3.29
C SER A 253 19.35 3.63 1.88
N LYS A 254 18.02 3.58 1.75
CA LYS A 254 17.33 3.69 0.45
C LYS A 254 17.63 5.00 -0.26
N ILE A 255 17.55 6.13 0.47
CA ILE A 255 17.83 7.46 -0.07
C ILE A 255 19.28 7.54 -0.56
N ALA A 256 20.23 7.04 0.23
CA ALA A 256 21.65 7.03 -0.14
C ALA A 256 21.92 6.31 -1.47
N ALA A 257 21.22 5.19 -1.73
CA ALA A 257 21.35 4.45 -2.98
C ALA A 257 20.72 5.19 -4.17
N ILE A 258 19.47 5.66 -4.05
CA ILE A 258 18.77 6.33 -5.17
C ILE A 258 19.34 7.70 -5.52
N LEU A 259 20.12 8.34 -4.64
CA LEU A 259 20.82 9.60 -4.92
C LEU A 259 21.78 9.52 -6.11
N GLN A 260 22.16 8.32 -6.55
CA GLN A 260 23.02 8.10 -7.71
C GLN A 260 22.24 8.09 -9.03
N ASP A 261 20.90 8.14 -8.99
CA ASP A 261 20.04 8.12 -10.15
C ASP A 261 19.38 9.50 -10.36
N PRO A 262 19.87 10.31 -11.31
CA PRO A 262 19.33 11.64 -11.57
C PRO A 262 17.86 11.62 -11.98
N LEU A 263 17.42 10.57 -12.68
CA LEU A 263 16.06 10.49 -13.21
C LEU A 263 15.07 10.18 -12.09
N LEU A 264 15.39 9.24 -11.20
CA LEU A 264 14.58 8.98 -10.02
C LEU A 264 14.51 10.23 -9.13
N MET A 265 15.64 10.89 -8.88
CA MET A 265 15.68 12.07 -8.02
C MET A 265 14.94 13.27 -8.62
N ALA A 266 14.94 13.43 -9.94
CA ALA A 266 14.20 14.48 -10.65
C ALA A 266 12.67 14.35 -10.55
N HIS A 267 12.18 13.15 -10.28
CA HIS A 267 10.75 12.85 -10.25
C HIS A 267 10.25 12.36 -8.88
N LEU A 268 11.11 12.39 -7.85
CA LEU A 268 10.81 11.88 -6.53
C LEU A 268 9.68 12.67 -5.84
N ARG A 269 8.62 11.96 -5.41
CA ARG A 269 7.49 12.50 -4.66
C ARG A 269 7.39 11.82 -3.29
N VAL A 270 7.57 12.61 -2.24
CA VAL A 270 7.50 12.11 -0.85
C VAL A 270 6.42 12.82 -0.03
N CYS A 271 5.97 14.00 -0.47
CA CYS A 271 4.94 14.74 0.27
C CYS A 271 3.54 14.14 0.12
N ASP A 272 2.87 13.95 1.26
CA ASP A 272 1.47 13.53 1.31
C ASP A 272 0.49 14.68 1.01
N TYR A 273 0.87 15.91 1.32
CA TYR A 273 -0.03 17.08 1.36
C TYR A 273 0.01 17.95 0.11
N ALA A 274 1.12 17.92 -0.61
CA ALA A 274 1.35 18.78 -1.74
C ALA A 274 1.92 17.99 -2.91
N ASP A 275 1.68 18.51 -4.09
CA ASP A 275 2.22 18.00 -5.35
C ASP A 275 3.72 18.15 -5.46
N HIS A 276 4.22 19.28 -4.97
CA HIS A 276 5.62 19.55 -4.78
C HIS A 276 6.01 19.10 -3.38
N ASN A 277 7.27 18.68 -3.20
CA ASN A 277 7.75 18.36 -1.87
C ASN A 277 7.74 19.63 -1.01
N CYS A 278 6.80 19.74 -0.06
CA CYS A 278 6.53 21.01 0.63
C CYS A 278 7.64 21.50 1.57
N GLY A 279 8.63 20.64 1.87
CA GLY A 279 9.73 20.96 2.78
C GLY A 279 9.35 21.09 4.26
N GLN A 280 8.07 20.87 4.61
CA GLN A 280 7.54 21.18 5.95
C GLN A 280 6.91 19.99 6.67
N CYS A 281 6.32 19.02 5.94
CA CYS A 281 5.72 17.85 6.56
C CYS A 281 6.79 16.89 7.11
N PRO A 282 6.44 15.96 8.03
CA PRO A 282 7.42 15.03 8.62
C PRO A 282 8.23 14.25 7.58
N ASP A 283 7.61 13.78 6.50
CA ASP A 283 8.31 13.07 5.43
C ASP A 283 9.28 13.96 4.64
N CYS A 284 8.89 15.22 4.38
CA CYS A 284 9.79 16.18 3.73
C CYS A 284 10.91 16.62 4.67
N ALA A 285 10.65 16.78 5.97
CA ALA A 285 11.66 17.11 6.96
C ALA A 285 12.72 15.99 7.04
N PHE A 286 12.28 14.72 7.13
CA PHE A 286 13.17 13.56 7.08
C PHE A 286 14.03 13.57 5.81
N MET A 287 13.43 13.82 4.64
CA MET A 287 14.17 13.90 3.38
C MET A 287 15.21 15.02 3.38
N LEU A 288 14.86 16.23 3.84
CA LEU A 288 15.79 17.36 3.89
C LEU A 288 16.96 17.09 4.84
N ASP A 289 16.72 16.46 6.01
CA ASP A 289 17.78 16.05 6.93
C ASP A 289 18.66 14.96 6.32
N ALA A 290 18.06 13.96 5.66
CA ALA A 290 18.81 12.92 4.96
C ALA A 290 19.70 13.50 3.85
N LEU A 291 19.17 14.42 3.04
CA LEU A 291 19.93 15.12 2.00
C LEU A 291 21.05 15.98 2.59
N SER A 292 20.85 16.59 3.76
CA SER A 292 21.89 17.33 4.47
C SER A 292 23.05 16.42 4.86
N VAL A 293 22.76 15.29 5.52
CA VAL A 293 23.77 14.32 5.96
C VAL A 293 24.49 13.67 4.78
N LEU A 294 23.78 13.37 3.70
CA LEU A 294 24.33 12.71 2.51
C LEU A 294 25.01 13.68 1.52
N ASN A 295 25.06 14.98 1.84
CA ASN A 295 25.47 16.03 0.90
C ASN A 295 24.77 15.89 -0.47
N GLY A 296 23.46 15.58 -0.44
CA GLY A 296 22.68 15.14 -1.59
C GLY A 296 21.87 16.23 -2.29
N PHE A 297 21.82 17.46 -1.75
CA PHE A 297 20.97 18.53 -2.28
C PHE A 297 21.19 18.81 -3.77
N ASP A 298 22.44 18.79 -4.24
CA ASP A 298 22.77 19.10 -5.63
C ASP A 298 22.31 18.00 -6.62
N ARG A 299 21.95 16.82 -6.08
CA ARG A 299 21.40 15.67 -6.83
C ARG A 299 19.90 15.47 -6.60
N ALA A 300 19.25 16.35 -5.85
CA ALA A 300 17.85 16.22 -5.45
C ALA A 300 17.04 17.46 -5.88
N PRO A 301 16.80 17.68 -7.19
CA PRO A 301 16.24 18.93 -7.70
C PRO A 301 14.77 19.15 -7.30
N THR A 302 14.09 18.13 -6.77
CA THR A 302 12.72 18.24 -6.23
C THR A 302 12.68 18.82 -4.81
N TYR A 303 13.83 19.16 -4.23
CA TYR A 303 13.98 19.81 -2.92
C TYR A 303 14.81 21.08 -3.01
N ASN A 304 14.39 22.12 -2.30
CA ASN A 304 15.18 23.33 -2.13
C ASN A 304 15.94 23.28 -0.80
N ARG A 305 17.26 23.47 -0.83
CA ARG A 305 18.11 23.56 0.37
C ARG A 305 17.62 24.64 1.34
N GLN A 306 17.01 25.71 0.83
CA GLN A 306 16.45 26.79 1.63
C GLN A 306 15.23 26.38 2.47
N ASP A 307 14.60 25.25 2.18
CA ASP A 307 13.48 24.72 2.98
C ASP A 307 13.96 23.92 4.20
N HIS A 308 15.24 23.56 4.24
CA HIS A 308 15.84 22.84 5.36
C HIS A 308 15.77 23.68 6.64
N ARG A 309 15.09 23.13 7.65
CA ARG A 309 14.88 23.75 8.95
C ARG A 309 15.05 22.67 10.02
N ARG A 310 15.84 22.99 11.05
CA ARG A 310 16.00 22.15 12.25
C ARG A 310 14.72 22.14 13.09
N GLY A 311 14.61 21.18 14.00
CA GLY A 311 13.53 21.08 14.98
C GLY A 311 12.22 20.49 14.43
N ARG A 312 12.24 19.87 13.25
CA ARG A 312 11.05 19.36 12.56
C ARG A 312 10.94 17.84 12.57
N LEU A 313 11.93 17.14 13.12
CA LEU A 313 11.90 15.69 13.18
C LEU A 313 10.82 15.18 14.12
N VAL A 314 10.11 14.15 13.66
CA VAL A 314 9.06 13.47 14.42
C VAL A 314 9.42 12.00 14.56
N VAL A 315 9.51 11.54 15.80
CA VAL A 315 9.56 10.11 16.14
C VAL A 315 8.29 9.80 16.92
N ASP A 316 7.34 9.16 16.25
CA ASP A 316 6.01 8.85 16.78
C ASP A 316 5.74 7.33 16.84
N GLY A 317 6.70 6.52 16.41
CA GLY A 317 6.61 5.07 16.42
C GLY A 317 7.96 4.37 16.24
N TYR A 318 7.97 3.07 16.47
CA TYR A 318 9.11 2.19 16.13
C TYR A 318 9.66 2.29 14.70
N GLY A 319 8.81 2.48 13.68
CA GLY A 319 9.25 2.57 12.29
C GLY A 319 10.00 3.88 12.05
N THR A 320 9.35 5.01 12.37
CA THR A 320 9.98 6.34 12.34
C THR A 320 11.22 6.41 13.24
N ARG A 321 11.24 5.72 14.39
CA ARG A 321 12.46 5.57 15.20
C ARG A 321 13.57 4.81 14.46
N SER A 322 13.24 3.70 13.80
CA SER A 322 14.23 2.91 13.09
C SER A 322 14.80 3.67 11.90
N ASP A 323 13.96 4.39 11.15
CA ASP A 323 14.37 5.26 10.05
C ASP A 323 15.42 6.30 10.47
N MET A 324 15.37 6.76 11.73
CA MET A 324 16.33 7.75 12.25
C MET A 324 17.67 7.15 12.65
N ARG A 325 17.78 5.82 12.87
CA ARG A 325 19.00 5.20 13.42
C ARG A 325 20.19 5.38 12.50
N ASP A 326 20.05 5.00 11.23
CA ASP A 326 21.12 5.10 10.25
C ASP A 326 21.50 6.57 10.00
N MET A 327 20.50 7.44 9.89
CA MET A 327 20.72 8.89 9.74
C MET A 327 21.45 9.47 10.94
N GLN A 328 21.11 9.04 12.17
CA GLN A 328 21.79 9.47 13.38
C GLN A 328 23.23 8.97 13.42
N GLN A 329 23.48 7.71 13.05
CA GLN A 329 24.83 7.17 13.00
C GLN A 329 25.70 7.94 12.01
N ALA A 330 25.16 8.21 10.82
CA ALA A 330 25.83 9.02 9.80
C ALA A 330 26.05 10.47 10.28
N ALA A 331 25.06 11.08 10.94
CA ALA A 331 25.19 12.43 11.50
C ALA A 331 26.23 12.51 12.63
N ARG A 332 26.41 11.46 13.43
CA ARG A 332 27.44 11.40 14.49
C ARG A 332 28.85 11.25 13.94
N ALA A 333 29.00 10.69 12.73
CA ALA A 333 30.30 10.54 12.09
C ALA A 333 30.88 11.86 11.57
N ASP A 334 30.07 12.91 11.46
CA ASP A 334 30.48 14.23 10.95
C ASP A 334 30.10 15.35 11.94
N PRO A 335 31.08 16.07 12.52
CA PRO A 335 30.83 17.17 13.46
C PRO A 335 29.86 18.25 12.95
N ARG A 336 29.75 18.44 11.63
CA ARG A 336 28.81 19.41 11.01
C ARG A 336 27.35 19.07 11.31
N HIS A 337 27.05 17.80 11.59
CA HIS A 337 25.70 17.30 11.85
C HIS A 337 25.45 16.94 13.33
N ALA A 338 26.33 17.35 14.25
CA ALA A 338 26.18 17.07 15.69
C ALA A 338 24.83 17.56 16.27
N ALA A 339 24.34 18.72 15.81
CA ALA A 339 23.05 19.27 16.25
C ALA A 339 21.87 18.39 15.81
N LEU A 340 21.93 17.80 14.61
CA LEU A 340 20.91 16.89 14.09
C LEU A 340 20.90 15.57 14.88
N ALA A 341 22.07 15.03 15.18
CA ALA A 341 22.18 13.82 16.01
C ALA A 341 21.54 14.01 17.40
N ALA A 342 21.77 15.17 18.02
CA ALA A 342 21.15 15.54 19.30
C ALA A 342 19.63 15.73 19.18
N GLU A 343 19.14 16.32 18.08
CA GLU A 343 17.70 16.45 17.81
C GLU A 343 17.02 15.07 17.73
N ILE A 344 17.63 14.12 17.00
CA ILE A 344 17.15 12.74 16.92
C ILE A 344 17.12 12.06 18.29
N ASP A 345 18.15 12.26 19.12
CA ASP A 345 18.20 11.74 20.49
C ASP A 345 17.04 12.28 21.33
N HIS A 346 16.80 13.59 21.28
CA HIS A 346 15.69 14.23 21.99
C HIS A 346 14.33 13.73 21.53
N ALA A 347 14.11 13.61 20.21
CA ALA A 347 12.87 13.08 19.65
C ALA A 347 12.62 11.62 20.08
N THR A 348 13.67 10.80 20.03
CA THR A 348 13.61 9.38 20.44
C THR A 348 13.31 9.24 21.94
N LEU A 349 13.98 10.01 22.80
CA LEU A 349 13.73 10.02 24.24
C LEU A 349 12.30 10.48 24.58
N ARG A 350 11.79 11.49 23.87
CA ARG A 350 10.40 11.95 24.02
C ARG A 350 9.42 10.84 23.69
N PHE A 351 9.61 10.14 22.56
CA PHE A 351 8.79 8.99 22.17
C PHE A 351 8.82 7.89 23.22
N GLU A 352 10.00 7.50 23.70
CA GLU A 352 10.13 6.43 24.69
C GLU A 352 9.43 6.78 26.02
N ARG A 353 9.53 8.03 26.48
CA ARG A 353 8.81 8.53 27.66
C ARG A 353 7.29 8.49 27.46
N GLN A 354 6.79 9.01 26.34
CA GLN A 354 5.35 8.98 26.02
C GLN A 354 4.81 7.56 25.95
N ARG A 355 5.56 6.64 25.34
CA ARG A 355 5.17 5.24 25.21
C ARG A 355 5.10 4.52 26.56
N ARG A 356 6.07 4.74 27.45
CA ARG A 356 6.04 4.17 28.82
C ARG A 356 4.77 4.57 29.56
N LEU A 357 4.29 5.79 29.36
CA LEU A 357 3.03 6.29 29.92
C LEU A 357 1.80 5.67 29.24
N ALA A 358 1.82 5.54 27.91
CA ALA A 358 0.69 5.01 27.13
C ALA A 358 0.45 3.51 27.31
N THR A 359 1.50 2.73 27.60
CA THR A 359 1.40 1.26 27.79
C THR A 359 0.50 0.88 28.99
N VAL A 360 0.21 1.84 29.87
CA VAL A 360 -0.58 1.65 31.09
C VAL A 360 -2.10 1.72 30.86
N THR A 361 -2.59 2.33 29.76
CA THR A 361 -4.01 2.70 29.65
C THR A 361 -4.86 1.81 28.74
N GLY A 362 -4.26 1.00 27.86
CA GLY A 362 -4.98 0.12 26.92
C GLY A 362 -5.97 0.84 25.98
N PHE A 363 -5.94 2.17 25.94
CA PHE A 363 -6.97 3.02 25.36
C PHE A 363 -7.05 2.88 23.82
N ASP A 364 -5.91 2.67 23.16
CA ASP A 364 -5.84 2.49 21.70
C ASP A 364 -6.62 1.28 21.23
N THR A 365 -6.58 0.17 21.97
CA THR A 365 -7.32 -1.05 21.65
C THR A 365 -8.82 -0.82 21.77
N LEU A 366 -9.27 -0.07 22.79
CA LEU A 366 -10.67 0.30 22.98
C LEU A 366 -11.17 1.21 21.87
N LEU A 367 -10.41 2.26 21.50
CA LEU A 367 -10.74 3.16 20.40
C LEU A 367 -10.87 2.41 19.07
N ARG A 368 -9.95 1.49 18.77
CA ARG A 368 -10.03 0.64 17.57
C ARG A 368 -11.28 -0.23 17.58
N ARG A 369 -11.58 -0.91 18.69
CA ARG A 369 -12.81 -1.71 18.85
C ARG A 369 -14.07 -0.87 18.68
N PHE A 370 -14.09 0.36 19.20
CA PHE A 370 -15.22 1.28 19.05
C PHE A 370 -15.41 1.76 17.61
N LYS A 371 -14.32 2.13 16.92
CA LYS A 371 -14.34 2.49 15.48
C LYS A 371 -14.89 1.33 14.64
N ARG A 372 -14.47 0.10 14.93
CA ARG A 372 -14.99 -1.14 14.30
C ARG A 372 -16.47 -1.34 14.58
N LEU A 373 -16.91 -1.19 15.83
CA LEU A 373 -18.33 -1.28 16.19
C LEU A 373 -19.17 -0.27 15.40
N LYS A 374 -18.72 0.99 15.29
CA LYS A 374 -19.39 2.01 14.46
C LYS A 374 -19.49 1.58 12.99
N ARG A 375 -18.41 1.03 12.41
CA ARG A 375 -18.43 0.50 11.02
C ARG A 375 -19.45 -0.62 10.85
N ARG A 376 -19.50 -1.59 11.78
CA ARG A 376 -20.49 -2.69 11.79
C ARG A 376 -21.93 -2.20 11.89
N LEU A 377 -22.19 -1.24 12.78
CA LEU A 377 -23.53 -0.66 12.93
C LEU A 377 -23.96 0.09 11.67
N ARG A 378 -23.06 0.86 11.04
CA ARG A 378 -23.34 1.52 9.76
C ARG A 378 -23.62 0.52 8.64
N TYR A 379 -22.85 -0.56 8.56
CA TYR A 379 -23.05 -1.65 7.60
C TYR A 379 -24.42 -2.31 7.80
N ARG A 380 -24.77 -2.68 9.04
CA ARG A 380 -26.10 -3.23 9.38
C ARG A 380 -27.23 -2.28 9.01
N LYS A 381 -27.10 -1.00 9.38
CA LYS A 381 -28.13 0.00 9.13
C LYS A 381 -28.35 0.18 7.62
N ALA A 382 -27.28 0.27 6.84
CA ALA A 382 -27.37 0.34 5.38
C ALA A 382 -28.10 -0.88 4.80
N ALA A 383 -27.84 -2.07 5.32
CA ALA A 383 -28.48 -3.31 4.90
C ALA A 383 -29.95 -3.47 5.34
N MET A 384 -30.38 -2.79 6.41
CA MET A 384 -31.75 -2.87 6.93
C MET A 384 -32.70 -1.79 6.38
N ILE A 385 -32.18 -0.70 5.80
CA ILE A 385 -33.01 0.44 5.34
C ILE A 385 -33.96 0.09 4.19
N ASN A 386 -33.78 -1.05 3.51
CA ASN A 386 -34.64 -1.50 2.41
C ASN A 386 -35.66 -2.60 2.77
N LEU A 387 -35.86 -2.88 4.07
CA LEU A 387 -36.93 -3.77 4.55
C LEU A 387 -38.23 -3.00 4.93
N ARG A 388 -38.40 -1.77 4.42
CA ARG A 388 -39.60 -0.94 4.67
C ARG A 388 -40.23 -0.46 3.38
#